data_AF-A0A966RWB0-F1
#
_entry.id   AF-A0A966RWB0-F1
#
_cell.length_a   1.000
_cell.length_b   1.000
_cell.length_c   1.000
_cell.angle_alpha   90.00
_cell.angle_beta   90.00
_cell.angle_gamma   90.00
#
_symmetry.space_group_name_H-M   'P 1'
#
loop_
_entity.id
_entity.type
_entity.pdbx_description
1 polymer ?
#
loop_
_entity_poly.entity_id
_entity_poly.type
_entity_poly.pdbx_seq_one_letter_code
_entity_poly.pdbx_strand_id
1 'polypeptide(L)'
;MNRYHFCTMGALSDWFNMSDFGRMRQWLAALLSAILLTQIMWAHQHIHVEASFYLTPKLTWLSHLVGGILFGFGMVLASGCGSRALIRLGSGSLKALVVVIVMGLAAYITMRGLLAIPRVSLMETQVIELGVAQDLPRLIFGSKAGPWERVLIACGVCGLLIGLITFLARPSDQSKSQLLSGLLIGAMIAAMWFVSASLGYVDEDPNTLKEGFVATNSRGPESFSFVAPIAYTIDYLILFSDKSKTLTLGIVSVFGMVLGAFLDSIFSGRFRLEGFAGLEDTRMHLIGATLMGVGGVTAFGCTVGQGLSAASLLAVGAAISLPAIALGAWLAMKWQISRI
;
A
#
# COMPACT_ATOMS: atom_id res chain seq x y z
N MET A 1 2.03 1.10 -13.87
CA MET A 1 1.24 -0.04 -13.36
C MET A 1 0.30 -0.66 -14.41
N ASN A 2 -0.44 0.13 -15.21
CA ASN A 2 -1.38 -0.41 -16.21
C ASN A 2 -0.70 -1.22 -17.34
N ARG A 3 0.23 -0.61 -18.09
CA ARG A 3 0.96 -1.26 -19.20
C ARG A 3 1.60 -2.62 -18.90
N TYR A 4 2.19 -2.75 -17.70
CA TYR A 4 2.94 -3.95 -17.30
C TYR A 4 2.18 -4.84 -16.31
N HIS A 5 0.86 -4.66 -16.20
CA HIS A 5 -0.03 -5.51 -15.40
C HIS A 5 0.43 -5.76 -13.96
N PHE A 6 1.02 -4.73 -13.32
CA PHE A 6 1.46 -4.83 -11.92
C PHE A 6 0.25 -5.07 -11.00
N CYS A 7 0.24 -6.20 -10.31
CA CYS A 7 -0.87 -6.58 -9.42
C CYS A 7 -0.38 -7.57 -8.36
N THR A 8 -0.51 -7.21 -7.08
CA THR A 8 -0.15 -8.11 -5.97
C THR A 8 -1.05 -9.35 -5.94
N MET A 9 -2.36 -9.19 -6.17
CA MET A 9 -3.28 -10.33 -6.25
C MET A 9 -2.86 -11.29 -7.38
N GLY A 10 -2.49 -10.75 -8.54
CA GLY A 10 -2.01 -11.55 -9.67
C GLY A 10 -0.73 -12.31 -9.33
N ALA A 11 0.22 -11.68 -8.64
CA ALA A 11 1.45 -12.34 -8.20
C ALA A 11 1.18 -13.50 -7.22
N LEU A 12 0.25 -13.32 -6.27
CA LEU A 12 -0.14 -14.38 -5.32
C LEU A 12 -0.91 -15.51 -6.01
N SER A 13 -1.84 -15.17 -6.90
CA SER A 13 -2.62 -16.16 -7.67
C SER A 13 -1.72 -17.00 -8.57
N ASP A 14 -0.78 -16.37 -9.28
CA ASP A 14 0.15 -17.11 -10.15
C ASP A 14 1.03 -18.05 -9.36
N TRP A 15 1.50 -17.61 -8.19
CA TRP A 15 2.30 -18.43 -7.31
C TRP A 15 1.50 -19.64 -6.80
N PHE A 16 0.31 -19.41 -6.21
CA PHE A 16 -0.43 -20.48 -5.55
C PHE A 16 -1.14 -21.44 -6.51
N ASN A 17 -1.61 -20.95 -7.67
CA ASN A 17 -2.43 -21.76 -8.58
C ASN A 17 -1.70 -22.15 -9.87
N MET A 18 -0.76 -21.34 -10.38
CA MET A 18 -0.16 -21.54 -11.71
C MET A 18 1.33 -21.87 -11.66
N SER A 19 1.97 -21.83 -10.49
CA SER A 19 3.43 -22.00 -10.32
C SER A 19 4.27 -21.11 -11.26
N ASP A 20 3.74 -19.91 -11.57
CA ASP A 20 4.44 -18.86 -12.31
C ASP A 20 4.86 -17.74 -11.35
N PHE A 21 6.10 -17.31 -11.48
CA PHE A 21 6.75 -16.33 -10.61
C PHE A 21 7.05 -15.01 -11.32
N GLY A 22 6.65 -14.83 -12.58
CA GLY A 22 6.91 -13.60 -13.34
C GLY A 22 6.42 -12.33 -12.62
N ARG A 23 5.12 -12.30 -12.25
CA ARG A 23 4.54 -11.17 -11.49
C ARG A 23 5.09 -11.06 -10.07
N MET A 24 5.49 -12.17 -9.45
CA MET A 24 6.16 -12.16 -8.14
C MET A 24 7.51 -11.46 -8.22
N ARG A 25 8.32 -11.75 -9.24
CA ARG A 25 9.63 -11.09 -9.46
C ARG A 25 9.47 -9.61 -9.75
N GLN A 26 8.45 -9.21 -10.51
CA GLN A 26 8.10 -7.80 -10.72
C GLN A 26 7.77 -7.10 -9.39
N TRP A 27 7.01 -7.75 -8.50
CA TRP A 27 6.68 -7.22 -7.18
C TRP A 27 7.92 -7.13 -6.26
N LEU A 28 8.77 -8.16 -6.24
CA LEU A 28 10.03 -8.15 -5.50
C LEU A 28 11.00 -7.07 -6.02
N ALA A 29 11.05 -6.82 -7.32
CA ALA A 29 11.86 -5.74 -7.89
C ALA A 29 11.36 -4.34 -7.49
N ALA A 30 10.03 -4.18 -7.37
CA ALA A 30 9.45 -2.96 -6.82
C ALA A 30 9.82 -2.77 -5.34
N LEU A 31 9.77 -3.84 -4.55
CA LEU A 31 10.20 -3.79 -3.16
C LEU A 31 11.70 -3.48 -3.02
N LEU A 32 12.54 -4.13 -3.82
CA LEU A 32 13.99 -3.93 -3.86
C LEU A 32 14.36 -2.47 -4.13
N SER A 33 13.82 -1.90 -5.21
CA SER A 33 14.08 -0.50 -5.58
C SER A 33 13.50 0.49 -4.57
N ALA A 34 12.33 0.21 -3.99
CA ALA A 34 11.74 1.05 -2.96
C ALA A 34 12.62 1.08 -1.70
N ILE A 35 13.09 -0.07 -1.21
CA ILE A 35 14.02 -0.15 -0.07
C ILE A 35 15.32 0.57 -0.40
N LEU A 36 15.98 0.20 -1.50
CA LEU A 36 17.30 0.70 -1.84
C LEU A 36 17.30 2.23 -1.95
N LEU A 37 16.37 2.82 -2.70
CA LEU A 37 16.32 4.26 -2.90
C LEU A 37 15.90 5.01 -1.64
N THR A 38 14.90 4.50 -0.90
CA THR A 38 14.45 5.15 0.35
C THR A 38 15.54 5.12 1.41
N GLN A 39 16.26 4.00 1.57
CA GLN A 39 17.33 3.87 2.55
C GLN A 39 18.55 4.73 2.18
N ILE A 40 18.89 4.87 0.89
CA ILE A 40 19.94 5.80 0.45
C ILE A 40 19.57 7.24 0.81
N MET A 41 18.36 7.69 0.46
CA MET A 41 17.91 9.05 0.77
C MET A 41 17.87 9.31 2.29
N TRP A 42 17.45 8.32 3.07
CA TRP A 42 17.41 8.44 4.52
C TRP A 42 18.81 8.48 5.14
N ALA A 43 19.74 7.64 4.67
CA ALA A 43 21.12 7.64 5.15
C ALA A 43 21.86 8.96 4.87
N HIS A 44 21.54 9.63 3.76
CA HIS A 44 22.05 10.96 3.42
C HIS A 44 21.27 12.12 4.07
N GLN A 45 20.29 11.83 4.94
CA GLN A 45 19.43 12.83 5.60
C GLN A 45 18.68 13.74 4.61
N HIS A 46 18.38 13.24 3.41
CA HIS A 46 17.56 13.97 2.44
C HIS A 46 16.06 13.91 2.75
N ILE A 47 15.63 12.95 3.57
CA ILE A 47 14.23 12.74 3.95
C ILE A 47 14.10 12.61 5.47
N HIS A 48 13.11 13.29 6.04
CA HIS A 48 12.73 13.21 7.46
C HIS A 48 11.52 12.28 7.61
N VAL A 49 11.77 11.00 7.88
CA VAL A 49 10.73 9.95 7.94
C VAL A 49 10.38 9.51 9.36
N GLU A 50 11.08 10.02 10.36
CA GLU A 50 10.98 9.62 11.77
C GLU A 50 9.57 9.84 12.35
N ALA A 51 8.89 10.89 11.89
CA ALA A 51 7.51 11.20 12.27
C ALA A 51 6.45 10.36 11.54
N SER A 52 6.85 9.42 10.67
CA SER A 52 5.90 8.57 9.95
C SER A 52 5.16 7.66 10.92
N PHE A 53 3.86 7.48 10.69
CA PHE A 53 3.04 6.55 11.46
C PHE A 53 3.49 5.08 11.34
N TYR A 54 4.30 4.73 10.32
CA TYR A 54 4.91 3.41 10.21
C TYR A 54 6.06 3.16 11.19
N LEU A 55 6.65 4.22 11.77
CA LEU A 55 7.81 4.14 12.65
C LEU A 55 7.47 4.39 14.12
N THR A 56 6.19 4.39 14.49
CA THR A 56 5.78 4.57 15.88
C THR A 56 6.33 3.43 16.76
N PRO A 57 6.70 3.70 18.03
CA PRO A 57 7.17 2.67 18.96
C PRO A 57 6.06 1.68 19.37
N LYS A 58 4.80 1.96 19.03
CA LYS A 58 3.66 1.10 19.35
C LYS A 58 3.41 0.11 18.22
N LEU A 59 3.62 -1.17 18.48
CA LEU A 59 3.31 -2.25 17.54
C LEU A 59 1.97 -2.91 17.89
N THR A 60 0.93 -2.54 17.15
CA THR A 60 -0.41 -3.14 17.23
C THR A 60 -0.48 -4.43 16.41
N TRP A 61 0.22 -5.47 16.86
CA TRP A 61 0.41 -6.72 16.10
C TRP A 61 -0.92 -7.39 15.67
N LEU A 62 -1.92 -7.37 16.56
CA LEU A 62 -3.23 -7.98 16.29
C LEU A 62 -3.96 -7.25 15.15
N SER A 63 -3.84 -5.93 15.11
CA SER A 63 -4.41 -5.10 14.04
C SER A 63 -3.76 -5.41 12.68
N HIS A 64 -2.43 -5.54 12.64
CA HIS A 64 -1.72 -5.95 11.43
C HIS A 64 -2.12 -7.34 10.94
N LEU A 65 -2.26 -8.31 11.86
CA LEU A 65 -2.62 -9.69 11.52
C LEU A 65 -4.06 -9.79 11.01
N VAL A 66 -5.04 -9.35 11.81
CA VAL A 66 -6.46 -9.49 11.46
C VAL A 66 -6.82 -8.57 10.29
N GLY A 67 -6.34 -7.33 10.30
CA GLY A 67 -6.54 -6.39 9.20
C GLY A 67 -5.93 -6.92 7.91
N GLY A 68 -4.72 -7.48 7.97
CA GLY A 68 -4.06 -8.07 6.80
C GLY A 68 -4.84 -9.24 6.21
N ILE A 69 -5.30 -10.18 7.05
CA ILE A 69 -6.12 -11.32 6.60
C ILE A 69 -7.44 -10.84 5.95
N LEU A 70 -8.15 -9.90 6.59
CA LEU A 70 -9.40 -9.34 6.04
C LEU A 70 -9.15 -8.64 4.70
N PHE A 71 -8.08 -7.85 4.61
CA PHE A 71 -7.70 -7.16 3.37
C PHE A 71 -7.35 -8.15 2.25
N GLY A 72 -6.54 -9.17 2.55
CA GLY A 72 -6.16 -10.22 1.61
C GLY A 72 -7.35 -11.00 1.10
N PHE A 73 -8.27 -11.37 1.99
CA PHE A 73 -9.49 -12.09 1.61
C PHE A 73 -10.38 -11.21 0.71
N GLY A 74 -10.59 -9.95 1.11
CA GLY A 74 -11.39 -9.00 0.33
C GLY A 74 -10.82 -8.71 -1.05
N MET A 75 -9.49 -8.65 -1.17
CA MET A 75 -8.79 -8.43 -2.45
C MET A 75 -9.09 -9.50 -3.49
N VAL A 76 -9.22 -10.76 -3.07
CA VAL A 76 -9.55 -11.87 -3.99
C VAL A 76 -11.01 -11.78 -4.41
N LEU A 77 -11.94 -11.49 -3.47
CA LEU A 77 -13.36 -11.32 -3.79
C LEU A 77 -13.65 -10.13 -4.71
N ALA A 78 -12.94 -9.02 -4.51
CA ALA A 78 -13.05 -7.82 -5.34
C ALA A 78 -12.23 -7.88 -6.65
N SER A 79 -11.58 -9.01 -6.93
CA SER A 79 -10.75 -9.21 -8.13
C SER A 79 -9.62 -8.17 -8.29
N GLY A 80 -9.02 -7.74 -7.18
CA GLY A 80 -7.91 -6.78 -7.18
C GLY A 80 -7.72 -6.06 -5.84
N CYS A 81 -6.59 -5.37 -5.69
CA CYS A 81 -6.34 -4.47 -4.55
C CYS A 81 -6.74 -3.02 -4.87
N GLY A 82 -6.66 -2.12 -3.90
CA GLY A 82 -7.07 -0.71 -4.08
C GLY A 82 -6.40 0.00 -5.27
N SER A 83 -5.09 -0.18 -5.48
CA SER A 83 -4.41 0.40 -6.65
C SER A 83 -4.90 -0.19 -7.97
N ARG A 84 -5.13 -1.50 -8.03
CA ARG A 84 -5.68 -2.15 -9.22
C ARG A 84 -7.12 -1.70 -9.50
N ALA A 85 -7.92 -1.48 -8.47
CA ALA A 85 -9.27 -0.94 -8.60
C ALA A 85 -9.25 0.47 -9.21
N LEU A 86 -8.37 1.37 -8.75
CA LEU A 86 -8.20 2.70 -9.34
C LEU A 86 -7.75 2.65 -10.81
N ILE A 87 -6.83 1.73 -11.15
CA ILE A 87 -6.39 1.54 -12.54
C ILE A 87 -7.55 1.04 -13.41
N ARG A 88 -8.32 0.06 -12.94
CA ARG A 88 -9.49 -0.48 -13.66
C ARG A 88 -10.59 0.56 -13.82
N LEU A 89 -10.77 1.42 -12.82
CA LEU A 89 -11.68 2.56 -12.88
C LEU A 89 -11.26 3.50 -14.02
N GLY A 90 -9.98 3.88 -14.06
CA GLY A 90 -9.45 4.70 -15.15
C GLY A 90 -9.58 4.06 -16.53
N SER A 91 -9.50 2.73 -16.64
CA SER A 91 -9.66 2.02 -17.92
C SER A 91 -11.12 1.77 -18.35
N GLY A 92 -12.11 2.24 -17.58
CA GLY A 92 -13.54 2.17 -17.93
C GLY A 92 -14.37 1.12 -17.19
N SER A 93 -13.86 0.49 -16.13
CA SER A 93 -14.64 -0.53 -15.39
C SER A 93 -15.62 0.09 -14.40
N LEU A 94 -16.93 -0.05 -14.64
CA LEU A 94 -17.98 0.34 -13.69
C LEU A 94 -17.95 -0.53 -12.43
N LYS A 95 -17.50 -1.78 -12.54
CA LYS A 95 -17.31 -2.64 -11.35
C LYS A 95 -16.30 -2.02 -10.38
N ALA A 96 -15.18 -1.54 -10.93
CA ALA A 96 -14.13 -0.91 -10.14
C ALA A 96 -14.58 0.40 -9.50
N LEU A 97 -15.47 1.16 -10.16
CA LEU A 97 -16.10 2.36 -9.56
C LEU A 97 -16.82 2.00 -8.26
N VAL A 98 -17.69 0.98 -8.31
CA VAL A 98 -18.45 0.54 -7.13
C VAL A 98 -17.51 0.03 -6.04
N VAL A 99 -16.49 -0.76 -6.40
CA VAL A 99 -15.49 -1.25 -5.43
C VAL A 99 -14.76 -0.08 -4.75
N VAL A 100 -14.33 0.93 -5.51
CA VAL A 100 -13.62 2.10 -4.98
C VAL A 100 -14.51 2.88 -4.01
N ILE A 101 -15.77 3.12 -4.36
CA ILE A 101 -16.72 3.84 -3.50
C ILE A 101 -16.98 3.07 -2.21
N VAL A 102 -17.30 1.78 -2.31
CA VAL A 102 -17.65 0.95 -1.13
C VAL A 102 -16.44 0.74 -0.23
N MET A 103 -15.26 0.48 -0.80
CA MET A 103 -14.02 0.39 -0.04
C MET A 103 -13.69 1.71 0.65
N GLY A 104 -13.84 2.85 -0.02
CA GLY A 104 -13.60 4.16 0.57
C GLY A 104 -14.57 4.49 1.70
N LEU A 105 -15.86 4.18 1.54
CA LEU A 105 -16.87 4.35 2.59
C LEU A 105 -16.57 3.46 3.80
N ALA A 106 -16.29 2.17 3.58
CA ALA A 106 -15.94 1.24 4.64
C ALA A 106 -14.66 1.70 5.38
N ALA A 107 -13.63 2.14 4.64
CA ALA A 107 -12.43 2.70 5.23
C ALA A 107 -12.71 3.96 6.06
N TYR A 108 -13.58 4.86 5.59
CA TYR A 108 -13.96 6.06 6.36
C TYR A 108 -14.69 5.69 7.66
N ILE A 109 -15.63 4.74 7.61
CA ILE A 109 -16.35 4.23 8.78
C ILE A 109 -15.39 3.57 9.78
N THR A 110 -14.34 2.88 9.30
CA THR A 110 -13.33 2.24 10.17
C THR A 110 -12.34 3.24 10.77
N MET A 111 -12.02 4.33 10.07
CA MET A 111 -11.12 5.36 10.59
C MET A 111 -11.80 6.28 11.61
N ARG A 112 -13.03 6.73 11.32
CA ARG A 112 -13.70 7.81 12.07
C ARG A 112 -15.15 7.52 12.47
N GLY A 113 -15.73 6.43 11.98
CA GLY A 113 -17.14 6.10 12.20
C GLY A 113 -17.35 4.99 13.22
N LEU A 114 -18.45 4.23 13.03
CA LEU A 114 -18.90 3.19 13.96
C LEU A 114 -17.84 2.09 14.20
N LEU A 115 -17.10 1.69 13.16
CA LEU A 115 -16.09 0.64 13.26
C LEU A 115 -14.78 1.13 13.90
N ALA A 116 -14.62 2.43 14.10
CA ALA A 116 -13.46 2.97 14.81
C ALA A 116 -13.47 2.57 16.29
N ILE A 117 -14.65 2.50 16.92
CA ILE A 117 -14.80 2.13 18.34
C ILE A 117 -14.22 0.72 18.60
N PRO A 118 -14.72 -0.36 17.97
CA PRO A 118 -14.18 -1.70 18.21
C PRO A 118 -12.73 -1.85 17.73
N ARG A 119 -12.31 -1.13 16.67
CA ARG A 119 -10.92 -1.14 16.20
C ARG A 119 -9.98 -0.63 17.30
N VAL A 120 -10.27 0.53 17.86
CA VAL A 120 -9.43 1.14 18.89
C VAL A 120 -9.53 0.38 20.22
N SER A 121 -10.73 -0.04 20.62
CA SER A 121 -10.94 -0.67 21.93
C SER A 121 -10.51 -2.14 22.00
N LEU A 122 -10.60 -2.90 20.90
CA LEU A 122 -10.26 -4.33 20.88
C LEU A 122 -8.93 -4.61 20.20
N MET A 123 -8.65 -3.94 19.07
CA MET A 123 -7.50 -4.30 18.23
C MET A 123 -6.26 -3.47 18.55
N GLU A 124 -6.44 -2.18 18.85
CA GLU A 124 -5.34 -1.28 19.23
C GLU A 124 -5.01 -1.33 20.73
N THR A 125 -5.76 -2.06 21.56
CA THR A 125 -5.37 -2.29 22.97
C THR A 125 -4.27 -3.34 23.11
N GLN A 126 -4.13 -4.22 22.12
CA GLN A 126 -3.08 -5.24 22.08
C GLN A 126 -1.80 -4.66 21.47
N VAL A 127 -1.14 -3.78 22.23
CA VAL A 127 0.09 -3.10 21.84
C VAL A 127 1.29 -3.76 22.48
N ILE A 128 2.33 -3.99 21.68
CA ILE A 128 3.68 -4.20 22.19
C ILE A 128 4.37 -2.83 22.13
N GLU A 129 4.65 -2.24 23.28
CA GLU A 129 5.43 -1.00 23.35
C GLU A 129 6.91 -1.33 23.17
N LEU A 130 7.46 -0.88 22.05
CA LEU A 130 8.87 -0.96 21.74
C LEU A 130 9.53 0.28 22.35
N GLY A 131 10.66 0.12 23.05
CA GLY A 131 11.42 1.25 23.59
C GLY A 131 12.04 2.16 22.52
N VAL A 132 11.88 1.81 21.24
CA VAL A 132 12.40 2.49 20.05
C VAL A 132 11.38 2.40 18.91
N ALA A 133 11.56 3.19 17.86
CA ALA A 133 10.78 3.07 16.63
C ALA A 133 10.87 1.65 16.03
N GLN A 134 9.79 1.21 15.39
CA GLN A 134 9.61 -0.16 14.90
C GLN A 134 10.32 -0.49 13.58
N ASP A 135 11.41 0.21 13.24
CA ASP A 135 12.29 -0.14 12.12
C ASP A 135 13.35 -1.17 12.51
N LEU A 136 13.65 -2.08 11.59
CA LEU A 136 14.60 -3.18 11.80
C LEU A 136 15.98 -2.70 12.31
N PRO A 137 16.56 -1.59 11.82
CA PRO A 137 17.83 -1.06 12.37
C PRO A 137 17.78 -0.68 13.83
N ARG A 138 16.75 0.06 14.27
CA ARG A 138 16.64 0.46 15.67
C ARG A 138 16.30 -0.70 16.60
N LEU A 139 15.62 -1.73 16.11
CA LEU A 139 15.33 -2.93 16.91
C LEU A 139 16.57 -3.80 17.15
N ILE A 140 17.47 -3.88 16.17
CA ILE A 140 18.69 -4.70 16.28
C ILE A 140 19.81 -3.95 17.00
N PHE A 141 20.01 -2.67 16.68
CA PHE A 141 21.14 -1.87 17.17
C PHE A 141 20.75 -0.85 18.26
N GLY A 142 19.47 -0.80 18.64
CA GLY A 142 18.94 0.11 19.66
C GLY A 142 18.70 1.53 19.14
N SER A 143 18.39 2.45 20.06
CA SER A 143 18.07 3.86 19.76
C SER A 143 19.19 4.63 19.07
N LYS A 144 20.43 4.13 19.17
CA LYS A 144 21.63 4.73 18.58
C LYS A 144 21.93 4.26 17.15
N ALA A 145 21.05 3.49 16.52
CA ALA A 145 21.23 3.04 15.14
C ALA A 145 21.49 4.23 14.20
N GLY A 146 22.74 4.38 13.76
CA GLY A 146 23.21 5.43 12.89
C GLY A 146 23.00 5.11 11.42
N PRO A 147 23.54 5.95 10.51
CA PRO A 147 23.40 5.75 9.07
C PRO A 147 24.01 4.44 8.58
N TRP A 148 25.13 4.01 9.18
CA TRP A 148 25.86 2.81 8.74
C TRP A 148 25.09 1.52 9.06
N GLU A 149 24.52 1.42 10.26
CA GLU A 149 23.69 0.29 10.68
C GLU A 149 22.45 0.12 9.78
N ARG A 150 21.84 1.25 9.36
CA ARG A 150 20.73 1.26 8.41
C ARG A 150 21.16 0.72 7.05
N VAL A 151 22.28 1.22 6.52
CA VAL A 151 22.83 0.77 5.24
C VAL A 151 23.17 -0.72 5.29
N LEU A 152 23.79 -1.21 6.37
CA LEU A 152 24.11 -2.62 6.55
C LEU A 152 22.87 -3.53 6.44
N ILE A 153 21.81 -3.19 7.18
CA ILE A 153 20.57 -3.98 7.13
C ILE A 153 19.89 -3.84 5.76
N ALA A 154 19.83 -2.63 5.21
CA ALA A 154 19.26 -2.40 3.89
C ALA A 154 20.00 -3.22 2.81
N CYS A 155 21.33 -3.27 2.84
CA CYS A 155 22.15 -4.10 1.96
C CYS A 155 21.87 -5.59 2.15
N GLY A 156 21.75 -6.05 3.40
CA GLY A 156 21.39 -7.44 3.70
C GLY A 156 20.02 -7.84 3.13
N VAL A 157 19.00 -7.00 3.34
CA VAL A 157 17.64 -7.23 2.81
C VAL A 157 17.62 -7.13 1.28
N CYS A 158 18.31 -6.16 0.69
CA CYS A 158 18.44 -6.04 -0.77
C CYS A 158 19.16 -7.25 -1.36
N GLY A 159 20.23 -7.74 -0.73
CA GLY A 159 20.96 -8.94 -1.13
C GLY A 159 20.07 -10.19 -1.12
N LEU A 160 19.26 -10.36 -0.06
CA LEU A 160 18.26 -11.41 0.02
C LEU A 160 17.22 -11.31 -1.11
N LEU A 161 16.69 -10.11 -1.36
CA LEU A 161 15.71 -9.89 -2.43
C LEU A 161 16.30 -10.15 -3.82
N ILE A 162 17.55 -9.75 -4.07
CA ILE A 162 18.25 -10.06 -5.33
C ILE A 162 18.41 -11.58 -5.46
N GLY A 163 18.85 -12.27 -4.40
CA GLY A 163 18.95 -13.73 -4.37
C GLY A 163 17.62 -14.43 -4.64
N LEU A 164 16.50 -13.93 -4.09
CA LEU A 164 15.17 -14.45 -4.36
C LEU A 164 14.73 -14.20 -5.81
N ILE A 165 15.00 -13.00 -6.35
CA ILE A 165 14.65 -12.65 -7.74
C ILE A 165 15.42 -13.52 -8.75
N THR A 166 16.70 -13.81 -8.48
CA THR A 166 17.54 -14.66 -9.33
C THR A 166 17.19 -16.14 -9.17
N PHE A 167 16.89 -16.60 -7.96
CA PHE A 167 16.43 -17.96 -7.71
C PHE A 167 15.11 -18.27 -8.41
N LEU A 168 14.17 -17.32 -8.40
CA LEU A 168 12.89 -17.44 -9.10
C LEU A 168 12.99 -17.21 -10.61
N ALA A 169 14.17 -16.87 -11.13
CA ALA A 169 14.33 -16.54 -12.54
C ALA A 169 14.18 -17.77 -13.42
N ARG A 170 13.30 -17.66 -14.42
CA ARG A 170 13.23 -18.58 -15.56
C ARG A 170 13.73 -17.85 -16.82
N PRO A 171 14.31 -18.57 -17.80
CA PRO A 171 14.91 -17.99 -19.02
C PRO A 171 13.88 -17.41 -20.02
N SER A 172 12.77 -16.83 -19.53
CA SER A 172 11.76 -16.18 -20.36
C SER A 172 12.13 -14.72 -20.65
N ASP A 173 12.00 -14.33 -21.92
CA ASP A 173 12.34 -13.00 -22.45
C ASP A 173 11.44 -11.87 -21.87
N GLN A 174 10.25 -12.22 -21.36
CA GLN A 174 9.38 -11.26 -20.66
C GLN A 174 9.93 -10.80 -19.29
N SER A 175 10.96 -11.47 -18.77
CA SER A 175 11.56 -11.19 -17.47
C SER A 175 12.15 -9.78 -17.35
N LYS A 176 12.73 -9.21 -18.42
CA LYS A 176 13.46 -7.93 -18.34
C LYS A 176 12.51 -6.73 -18.22
N SER A 177 11.47 -6.72 -19.05
CA SER A 177 10.40 -5.71 -19.03
C SER A 177 9.65 -5.70 -17.69
N GLN A 178 9.33 -6.89 -17.17
CA GLN A 178 8.72 -7.05 -15.85
C GLN A 178 9.62 -6.49 -14.75
N LEU A 179 10.92 -6.83 -14.74
CA LEU A 179 11.85 -6.34 -13.73
C LEU A 179 11.99 -4.81 -13.76
N LEU A 180 12.17 -4.23 -14.96
CA LEU A 180 12.25 -2.78 -15.14
C LEU A 180 11.00 -2.07 -14.63
N SER A 181 9.81 -2.59 -14.96
CA SER A 181 8.56 -2.02 -14.49
C SER A 181 8.40 -2.08 -12.96
N GLY A 182 8.91 -3.15 -12.33
CA GLY A 182 8.99 -3.24 -10.87
C GLY A 182 9.91 -2.17 -10.30
N LEU A 183 11.14 -2.08 -10.82
CA LEU A 183 12.11 -1.07 -10.40
C LEU A 183 11.57 0.36 -10.50
N LEU A 184 10.86 0.69 -11.59
CA LEU A 184 10.21 1.99 -11.76
C LEU A 184 9.11 2.25 -10.72
N ILE A 185 8.33 1.23 -10.36
CA ILE A 185 7.27 1.38 -9.34
C ILE A 185 7.89 1.64 -7.97
N GLY A 186 8.96 0.93 -7.59
CA GLY A 186 9.63 1.21 -6.32
C GLY A 186 10.37 2.56 -6.31
N ALA A 187 10.91 2.99 -7.46
CA ALA A 187 11.44 4.34 -7.60
C ALA A 187 10.35 5.42 -7.39
N MET A 188 9.12 5.19 -7.84
CA MET A 188 8.00 6.09 -7.54
C MET A 188 7.65 6.13 -6.04
N ILE A 189 7.74 5.01 -5.33
CA ILE A 189 7.53 4.96 -3.87
C ILE A 189 8.57 5.84 -3.16
N ALA A 190 9.83 5.71 -3.55
CA ALA A 190 10.93 6.54 -3.05
C ALA A 190 10.72 8.03 -3.43
N ALA A 191 10.33 8.32 -4.67
CA ALA A 191 10.05 9.70 -5.10
C ALA A 191 8.92 10.34 -4.28
N MET A 192 7.88 9.58 -3.91
CA MET A 192 6.83 10.10 -3.05
C MET A 192 7.33 10.35 -1.61
N TRP A 193 8.21 9.49 -1.08
CA TRP A 193 8.91 9.80 0.18
C TRP A 193 9.72 11.08 0.08
N PHE A 194 10.44 11.30 -1.01
CA PHE A 194 11.18 12.54 -1.24
C PHE A 194 10.25 13.77 -1.27
N VAL A 195 9.13 13.69 -1.99
CA VAL A 195 8.16 14.80 -2.05
C VAL A 195 7.56 15.07 -0.68
N SER A 196 7.08 14.04 0.03
CA SER A 196 6.40 14.24 1.32
C SER A 196 7.36 14.58 2.45
N ALA A 197 8.52 13.92 2.54
CA ALA A 197 9.42 13.97 3.69
C ALA A 197 10.64 14.91 3.50
N SER A 198 10.83 15.45 2.29
CA SER A 198 11.85 16.48 2.01
C SER A 198 11.18 17.78 1.62
N LEU A 199 10.47 17.81 0.48
CA LEU A 199 9.87 19.04 -0.04
C LEU A 199 8.67 19.52 0.78
N GLY A 200 7.91 18.60 1.34
CA GLY A 200 6.76 18.89 2.20
C GLY A 200 7.13 19.15 3.65
N TYR A 201 8.39 18.96 4.04
CA TYR A 201 8.85 19.19 5.42
C TYR A 201 9.09 20.68 5.65
N VAL A 202 8.52 21.20 6.73
CA VAL A 202 8.64 22.60 7.14
C VAL A 202 9.05 22.62 8.61
N ASP A 203 10.19 23.24 8.91
CA ASP A 203 10.75 23.35 10.26
C ASP A 203 9.81 24.12 11.21
N GLU A 204 9.16 25.18 10.71
CA GLU A 204 8.20 25.99 11.48
C GLU A 204 6.93 26.28 10.66
N ASP A 205 5.82 25.62 11.00
CA ASP A 205 4.53 25.94 10.40
C ASP A 205 4.07 27.35 10.82
N PRO A 206 3.72 28.26 9.88
CA PRO A 206 3.32 29.63 10.16
C PRO A 206 2.15 29.78 11.15
N ASN A 207 1.30 28.76 11.27
CA ASN A 207 0.10 28.78 12.10
C ASN A 207 0.30 28.09 13.46
N THR A 208 1.22 27.14 13.56
CA THR A 208 1.39 26.31 14.77
C THR A 208 2.75 26.41 15.44
N LEU A 209 3.74 27.03 14.78
CA LEU A 209 5.13 27.18 15.26
C LEU A 209 5.76 25.83 15.65
N LYS A 210 5.39 24.77 14.94
CA LYS A 210 5.89 23.40 15.13
C LYS A 210 6.31 22.83 13.79
N GLU A 211 7.23 21.87 13.84
CA GLU A 211 7.59 21.05 12.68
C GLU A 211 6.33 20.41 12.09
N GLY A 212 6.19 20.53 10.77
CA GLY A 212 4.98 20.13 10.06
C GLY A 212 5.27 19.55 8.67
N PHE A 213 4.33 18.76 8.18
CA PHE A 213 4.35 18.21 6.83
C PHE A 213 3.17 18.77 6.04
N VAL A 214 3.48 19.54 4.99
CA VAL A 214 2.48 20.24 4.19
C VAL A 214 1.70 19.25 3.32
N ALA A 215 0.39 19.46 3.23
CA ALA A 215 -0.51 18.69 2.38
C ALA A 215 -0.47 17.17 2.60
N THR A 216 -0.24 16.71 3.83
CA THR A 216 -0.39 15.29 4.22
C THR A 216 -1.62 15.09 5.10
N ASN A 217 -2.30 13.94 4.96
CA ASN A 217 -3.47 13.63 5.81
C ASN A 217 -3.06 13.14 7.20
N SER A 218 -1.91 12.45 7.28
CA SER A 218 -1.39 11.86 8.51
C SER A 218 -0.70 12.87 9.44
N ARG A 219 -0.50 14.13 8.98
CA ARG A 219 0.35 15.14 9.66
C ARG A 219 1.79 14.67 9.88
N GLY A 220 2.21 13.71 9.09
CA GLY A 220 3.56 13.16 9.06
C GLY A 220 3.96 12.86 7.61
N PRO A 221 5.17 12.35 7.41
CA PRO A 221 5.63 11.93 6.11
C PRO A 221 4.87 10.67 5.69
N GLU A 222 4.33 10.70 4.47
CA GLU A 222 3.54 9.61 3.89
C GLU A 222 4.00 9.29 2.45
N SER A 223 3.98 8.01 2.10
CA SER A 223 4.15 7.56 0.71
C SER A 223 2.90 6.85 0.22
N PHE A 224 2.91 6.32 -1.00
CA PHE A 224 1.72 5.81 -1.66
C PHE A 224 0.99 4.76 -0.81
N SER A 225 -0.32 4.95 -0.68
CA SER A 225 -1.29 4.01 -0.13
C SER A 225 -2.63 4.30 -0.80
N PHE A 226 -3.56 3.34 -0.80
CA PHE A 226 -4.80 3.47 -1.57
C PHE A 226 -6.06 3.09 -0.80
N VAL A 227 -5.98 2.87 0.52
CA VAL A 227 -7.21 2.65 1.32
C VAL A 227 -7.67 3.98 1.90
N ALA A 228 -6.89 4.55 2.82
CA ALA A 228 -7.22 5.83 3.44
C ALA A 228 -7.31 6.99 2.43
N PRO A 229 -6.41 7.13 1.44
CA PRO A 229 -6.54 8.19 0.43
C PRO A 229 -7.83 8.16 -0.39
N ILE A 230 -8.40 6.98 -0.66
CA ILE A 230 -9.69 6.88 -1.34
C ILE A 230 -10.81 7.40 -0.42
N ALA A 231 -10.79 7.05 0.86
CA ALA A 231 -11.72 7.59 1.84
C ALA A 231 -11.59 9.12 1.99
N TYR A 232 -10.37 9.65 2.02
CA TYR A 232 -10.12 11.10 2.06
C TYR A 232 -10.58 11.81 0.77
N THR A 233 -10.50 11.14 -0.37
CA THR A 233 -11.02 11.67 -1.64
C THR A 233 -12.55 11.80 -1.58
N ILE A 234 -13.24 10.78 -1.03
CA ILE A 234 -14.70 10.84 -0.83
C ILE A 234 -15.07 11.96 0.16
N ASP A 235 -14.37 12.04 1.29
CA ASP A 235 -14.57 13.10 2.31
C ASP A 235 -14.38 14.50 1.70
N TYR A 236 -13.32 14.70 0.91
CA TYR A 236 -13.05 15.96 0.21
C TYR A 236 -14.12 16.31 -0.81
N LEU A 237 -14.64 15.33 -1.56
CA LEU A 237 -15.72 15.57 -2.53
C LEU A 237 -17.05 15.91 -1.87
N ILE A 238 -17.37 15.26 -0.73
CA ILE A 238 -18.59 15.54 0.04
C ILE A 238 -18.51 16.92 0.68
N LEU A 239 -17.37 17.27 1.26
CA LEU A 239 -17.14 18.50 2.03
C LEU A 239 -16.33 19.54 1.23
N PHE A 240 -16.46 19.56 -0.10
CA PHE A 240 -15.64 20.39 -0.98
C PHE A 240 -15.77 21.90 -0.70
N SER A 241 -16.91 22.34 -0.18
CA SER A 241 -17.16 23.74 0.19
C SER A 241 -16.52 24.16 1.51
N ASP A 242 -16.04 23.20 2.31
CA ASP A 242 -15.38 23.46 3.58
C ASP A 242 -13.91 23.84 3.34
N LYS A 243 -13.57 25.11 3.63
CA LYS A 243 -12.21 25.64 3.48
C LYS A 243 -11.17 24.94 4.36
N SER A 244 -11.60 24.22 5.40
CA SER A 244 -10.69 23.42 6.23
C SER A 244 -10.21 22.13 5.54
N LYS A 245 -10.88 21.71 4.45
CA LYS A 245 -10.51 20.53 3.67
C LYS A 245 -9.57 20.93 2.53
N THR A 246 -8.28 20.63 2.70
CA THR A 246 -7.26 20.89 1.69
C THR A 246 -6.97 19.65 0.86
N LEU A 247 -6.53 19.86 -0.39
CA LEU A 247 -5.97 18.79 -1.20
C LEU A 247 -4.66 18.28 -0.57
N THR A 248 -4.57 16.96 -0.41
CA THR A 248 -3.37 16.31 0.13
C THR A 248 -2.70 15.42 -0.91
N LEU A 249 -1.44 15.06 -0.67
CA LEU A 249 -0.67 14.15 -1.52
C LEU A 249 -1.40 12.81 -1.73
N GLY A 250 -2.02 12.27 -0.67
CA GLY A 250 -2.88 11.10 -0.77
C GLY A 250 -4.02 11.29 -1.78
N ILE A 251 -4.80 12.37 -1.68
CA ILE A 251 -5.93 12.64 -2.59
C ILE A 251 -5.44 12.81 -4.03
N VAL A 252 -4.38 13.59 -4.22
CA VAL A 252 -3.78 13.81 -5.54
C VAL A 252 -3.27 12.51 -6.16
N SER A 253 -2.72 11.59 -5.35
CA SER A 253 -2.26 10.28 -5.83
C SER A 253 -3.40 9.40 -6.36
N VAL A 254 -4.60 9.50 -5.79
CA VAL A 254 -5.79 8.77 -6.25
C VAL A 254 -6.21 9.28 -7.63
N PHE A 255 -6.36 10.60 -7.77
CA PHE A 255 -6.68 11.21 -9.08
C PHE A 255 -5.60 10.93 -10.12
N GLY A 256 -4.31 11.05 -9.75
CA GLY A 256 -3.18 10.77 -10.63
C GLY A 256 -3.18 9.33 -11.13
N MET A 257 -3.54 8.36 -10.28
CA MET A 257 -3.63 6.95 -10.67
C MET A 257 -4.77 6.69 -11.66
N VAL A 258 -5.95 7.28 -11.42
CA VAL A 258 -7.11 7.16 -12.31
C VAL A 258 -6.83 7.83 -13.66
N LEU A 259 -6.35 9.08 -13.64
CA LEU A 259 -6.02 9.84 -14.85
C LEU A 259 -4.90 9.17 -15.66
N GLY A 260 -3.83 8.71 -15.00
CA GLY A 260 -2.73 8.01 -15.66
C GLY A 260 -3.19 6.70 -16.32
N ALA A 261 -4.07 5.94 -15.67
CA ALA A 261 -4.65 4.74 -16.25
C ALA A 261 -5.62 5.06 -17.41
N PHE A 262 -6.41 6.12 -17.29
CA PHE A 262 -7.31 6.60 -18.34
C PHE A 262 -6.54 7.00 -19.60
N LEU A 263 -5.54 7.87 -19.47
CA LEU A 263 -4.68 8.28 -20.59
C LEU A 263 -4.00 7.07 -21.24
N ASP A 264 -3.42 6.18 -20.44
CA ASP A 264 -2.78 4.97 -20.97
C ASP A 264 -3.77 4.05 -21.71
N SER A 265 -5.01 3.92 -21.20
CA SER A 265 -6.04 3.10 -21.82
C SER A 265 -6.55 3.66 -23.15
N ILE A 266 -6.69 4.99 -23.25
CA ILE A 266 -7.08 5.68 -24.49
C ILE A 266 -5.98 5.57 -25.53
N PHE A 267 -4.74 5.93 -25.17
CA PHE A 267 -3.61 5.88 -26.11
C PHE A 267 -3.30 4.45 -26.56
N SER A 268 -3.57 3.45 -25.73
CA SER A 268 -3.42 2.05 -26.11
C SER A 268 -4.61 1.48 -26.91
N GLY A 269 -5.69 2.24 -27.11
CA GLY A 269 -6.92 1.74 -27.73
C GLY A 269 -7.64 0.64 -26.94
N ARG A 270 -7.43 0.56 -25.62
CA ARG A 270 -7.94 -0.50 -24.74
C ARG A 270 -9.07 -0.04 -23.81
N PHE A 271 -9.50 1.22 -23.93
CA PHE A 271 -10.58 1.74 -23.11
C PHE A 271 -11.90 1.01 -23.42
N ARG A 272 -12.53 0.44 -22.39
CA ARG A 272 -13.80 -0.26 -22.54
C ARG A 272 -14.67 -0.07 -21.30
N LEU A 273 -15.92 0.31 -21.53
CA LEU A 273 -16.93 0.35 -20.48
C LEU A 273 -17.38 -1.07 -20.13
N GLU A 274 -17.06 -1.52 -18.92
CA GLU A 274 -17.36 -2.88 -18.44
C GLU A 274 -18.21 -2.84 -17.17
N GLY A 275 -19.41 -3.43 -17.24
CA GLY A 275 -20.34 -3.60 -16.12
C GLY A 275 -20.22 -4.96 -15.40
N PHE A 276 -21.11 -5.19 -14.43
CA PHE A 276 -21.20 -6.47 -13.71
C PHE A 276 -21.75 -7.59 -14.59
N ALA A 277 -21.26 -8.82 -14.38
CA ALA A 277 -21.74 -9.99 -15.12
C ALA A 277 -23.06 -10.54 -14.56
N GLY A 278 -23.34 -10.32 -13.27
CA GLY A 278 -24.55 -10.80 -12.60
C GLY A 278 -24.63 -10.40 -11.13
N LEU A 279 -25.68 -10.86 -10.44
CA LEU A 279 -25.93 -10.54 -9.03
C LEU A 279 -24.84 -11.10 -8.11
N GLU A 280 -24.38 -12.33 -8.38
CA GLU A 280 -23.33 -12.96 -7.58
C GLU A 280 -21.99 -12.23 -7.70
N ASP A 281 -21.61 -11.84 -8.92
CA ASP A 281 -20.43 -11.01 -9.21
C ASP A 281 -20.48 -9.70 -8.40
N THR A 282 -21.64 -9.03 -8.42
CA THR A 282 -21.87 -7.79 -7.68
C THR A 282 -21.74 -8.01 -6.17
N ARG A 283 -22.38 -9.04 -5.62
CA ARG A 283 -22.32 -9.38 -4.19
C ARG A 283 -20.88 -9.63 -3.73
N MET A 284 -20.11 -10.42 -4.48
CA MET A 284 -18.71 -10.71 -4.14
C MET A 284 -17.84 -9.45 -4.15
N HIS A 285 -18.01 -8.58 -5.14
CA HIS A 285 -17.28 -7.31 -5.20
C HIS A 285 -17.65 -6.36 -4.06
N LEU A 286 -18.92 -6.29 -3.65
CA LEU A 286 -19.36 -5.46 -2.51
C LEU A 286 -18.79 -5.96 -1.17
N ILE A 287 -18.87 -7.27 -0.92
CA ILE A 287 -18.29 -7.90 0.27
C ILE A 287 -16.77 -7.70 0.27
N GLY A 288 -16.12 -7.96 -0.86
CA GLY A 288 -14.69 -7.79 -1.04
C GLY A 288 -14.23 -6.35 -0.78
N ALA A 289 -14.91 -5.37 -1.36
CA ALA A 289 -14.63 -3.95 -1.17
C ALA A 289 -14.77 -3.53 0.30
N THR A 290 -15.81 -4.01 0.99
CA THR A 290 -16.02 -3.73 2.42
C THR A 290 -14.89 -4.31 3.26
N LEU A 291 -14.53 -5.58 3.05
CA LEU A 291 -13.42 -6.25 3.74
C LEU A 291 -12.08 -5.56 3.47
N MET A 292 -11.84 -5.08 2.25
CA MET A 292 -10.65 -4.30 1.91
C MET A 292 -10.62 -2.94 2.61
N GLY A 293 -11.75 -2.24 2.72
CA GLY A 293 -11.83 -0.95 3.39
C GLY A 293 -11.53 -1.09 4.89
N VAL A 294 -12.22 -2.03 5.55
CA VAL A 294 -12.02 -2.33 6.98
C VAL A 294 -10.61 -2.87 7.23
N GLY A 295 -10.21 -3.92 6.52
CA GLY A 295 -8.93 -4.58 6.71
C GLY A 295 -7.74 -3.67 6.40
N GLY A 296 -7.85 -2.83 5.36
CA GLY A 296 -6.78 -1.92 4.97
C GLY A 296 -6.54 -0.79 5.97
N VAL A 297 -7.59 -0.31 6.66
CA VAL A 297 -7.43 0.65 7.76
C VAL A 297 -6.87 -0.04 9.00
N THR A 298 -7.40 -1.19 9.36
CA THR A 298 -6.95 -1.96 10.53
C THR A 298 -5.50 -2.43 10.38
N ALA A 299 -5.06 -2.79 9.18
CA ALA A 299 -3.67 -3.17 8.91
C ALA A 299 -2.71 -1.97 8.77
N PHE A 300 -3.20 -0.74 8.92
CA PHE A 300 -2.47 0.50 8.65
C PHE A 300 -1.94 0.58 7.20
N GLY A 301 -2.61 -0.04 6.24
CA GLY A 301 -2.30 0.09 4.81
C GLY A 301 -2.72 -1.11 3.96
N CYS A 302 -2.62 -0.92 2.65
CA CYS A 302 -2.85 -1.96 1.64
C CYS A 302 -1.53 -2.63 1.21
N THR A 303 -1.58 -3.45 0.15
CA THR A 303 -0.37 -4.05 -0.44
C THR A 303 0.64 -3.04 -0.98
N VAL A 304 0.25 -1.80 -1.28
CA VAL A 304 1.20 -0.73 -1.60
C VAL A 304 1.66 -0.02 -0.33
N GLY A 305 0.73 0.37 0.54
CA GLY A 305 1.04 1.07 1.80
C GLY A 305 1.94 0.24 2.72
N GLN A 306 1.45 -0.90 3.19
CA GLN A 306 2.27 -1.81 4.02
C GLN A 306 3.32 -2.54 3.19
N GLY A 307 2.97 -2.97 1.99
CA GLY A 307 3.82 -3.87 1.21
C GLY A 307 5.00 -3.24 0.49
N LEU A 308 4.92 -1.95 0.15
CA LEU A 308 6.02 -1.21 -0.50
C LEU A 308 6.47 -0.02 0.36
N SER A 309 5.55 0.83 0.80
CA SER A 309 5.89 2.08 1.50
C SER A 309 6.41 1.85 2.94
N ALA A 310 5.74 1.01 3.73
CA ALA A 310 6.21 0.67 5.08
C ALA A 310 7.43 -0.26 5.02
N ALA A 311 7.40 -1.22 4.09
CA ALA A 311 8.52 -2.13 3.87
C ALA A 311 9.79 -1.40 3.39
N SER A 312 9.68 -0.30 2.63
CA SER A 312 10.84 0.52 2.24
C SER A 312 11.52 1.20 3.43
N LEU A 313 10.79 1.43 4.52
CA LEU A 313 11.33 1.91 5.80
C LEU A 313 11.83 0.78 6.71
N LEU A 314 11.74 -0.48 6.26
CA LEU A 314 12.06 -1.67 7.05
C LEU A 314 11.23 -1.76 8.35
N ALA A 315 9.98 -1.29 8.30
CA ALA A 315 9.06 -1.32 9.44
C ALA A 315 8.59 -2.76 9.74
N VAL A 316 8.58 -3.14 11.01
CA VAL A 316 8.13 -4.47 11.45
C VAL A 316 6.64 -4.71 11.19
N GLY A 317 5.81 -3.68 11.26
CA GLY A 317 4.39 -3.79 10.87
C GLY A 317 4.19 -4.34 9.45
N ALA A 318 5.09 -4.02 8.52
CA ALA A 318 5.05 -4.56 7.15
C ALA A 318 5.34 -6.08 7.13
N ALA A 319 6.28 -6.54 7.96
CA ALA A 319 6.65 -7.95 8.07
C ALA A 319 5.53 -8.82 8.64
N ILE A 320 4.59 -8.23 9.40
CA ILE A 320 3.37 -8.92 9.88
C ILE A 320 2.24 -8.81 8.85
N SER A 321 2.02 -7.61 8.32
CA SER A 321 0.89 -7.32 7.42
C SER A 321 0.99 -8.07 6.09
N LEU A 322 2.18 -8.18 5.50
CA LEU A 322 2.37 -8.84 4.21
C LEU A 322 2.04 -10.34 4.23
N PRO A 323 2.59 -11.15 5.17
CA PRO A 323 2.20 -12.54 5.31
C PRO A 323 0.71 -12.70 5.64
N ALA A 324 0.15 -11.82 6.49
CA ALA A 324 -1.27 -11.83 6.81
C ALA A 324 -2.16 -11.60 5.57
N ILE A 325 -1.78 -10.63 4.71
CA ILE A 325 -2.45 -10.38 3.42
C ILE A 325 -2.33 -11.60 2.50
N ALA A 326 -1.14 -12.19 2.40
CA ALA A 326 -0.93 -13.39 1.58
C ALA A 326 -1.76 -14.57 2.07
N LEU A 327 -1.84 -14.78 3.40
CA LEU A 327 -2.65 -15.81 4.02
C LEU A 327 -4.15 -15.58 3.76
N GLY A 328 -4.63 -14.35 3.94
CA GLY A 328 -6.03 -13.99 3.65
C GLY A 328 -6.40 -14.23 2.18
N ALA A 329 -5.49 -13.88 1.25
CA ALA A 329 -5.68 -14.14 -0.16
C ALA A 329 -5.70 -15.65 -0.47
N TRP A 330 -4.79 -16.43 0.12
CA TRP A 330 -4.76 -17.88 -0.03
C TRP A 330 -6.06 -18.54 0.47
N LEU A 331 -6.55 -18.13 1.63
CA LEU A 331 -7.83 -18.60 2.19
C LEU A 331 -9.00 -18.29 1.26
N ALA A 332 -9.08 -17.07 0.73
CA ALA A 332 -10.14 -16.69 -0.21
C ALA A 332 -10.08 -17.48 -1.52
N MET A 333 -8.88 -17.73 -2.05
CA MET A 333 -8.73 -18.55 -3.27
C MET A 333 -9.16 -19.99 -3.03
N LYS A 334 -8.77 -20.60 -1.89
CA LYS A 334 -9.25 -21.94 -1.52
C LYS A 334 -10.77 -21.98 -1.35
N TRP A 335 -11.35 -20.95 -0.72
CA TRP A 335 -12.79 -20.83 -0.57
C TRP A 335 -13.52 -20.71 -1.92
N GLN A 336 -13.01 -19.91 -2.85
CA GLN A 336 -13.58 -19.79 -4.20
C GLN A 336 -13.51 -21.11 -4.97
N ILE A 337 -12.39 -21.83 -4.90
CA ILE A 337 -12.22 -23.13 -5.57
C ILE A 337 -13.18 -24.17 -4.97
N SER A 338 -13.37 -24.20 -3.65
CA SER A 338 -14.29 -25.15 -2.99
C SER A 338 -15.77 -24.97 -3.35
N ARG A 339 -16.10 -23.87 -4.04
CA ARG A 339 -17.47 -23.51 -4.40
C ARG A 339 -17.81 -23.85 -5.85
N ILE A 340 -16.81 -24.28 -6.63
CA ILE A 340 -16.91 -24.78 -8.01
C ILE A 340 -17.05 -26.30 -7.96
#